data_AF-K1Y2N2-F1
#
_entry.id   AF-K1Y2N2-F1
#
_cell.length_a   1.000
_cell.length_b   1.000
_cell.length_c   1.000
_cell.angle_alpha   90.00
_cell.angle_beta   90.00
_cell.angle_gamma   90.00
#
_symmetry.space_group_name_H-M   'P 1'
#
loop_
_entity.id
_entity.type
_entity.pdbx_description
1 polymer ?
#
loop_
_entity_poly.entity_id
_entity_poly.type
_entity_poly.pdbx_seq_one_letter_code
_entity_poly.pdbx_strand_id
1 'polypeptide(L)'
;MTALASSEEPNTTSTYGMSEFKSIATNLLRSAMEKQSPSTSPMKQPLSYSRIENDLLPKFRKQISQAESTEDLKRFFSQNLQELLGQVFAGQIDIGDDDVKLTPEHEPPFEINARIRSSEAFPPVWNTSDLPNIISRFSEAAMHRHLHLAKNLKKTEAKIRM
;
A
#
# COMPACT_ATOMS: atom_id res chain seq x y z
N MET A 1 26.43 26.71 67.43
CA MET A 1 25.07 26.18 67.33
C MET A 1 25.17 24.74 66.85
N THR A 2 24.73 23.79 67.69
CA THR A 2 24.23 22.42 67.39
C THR A 2 25.14 21.53 66.50
N ALA A 3 25.96 20.58 66.98
CA ALA A 3 25.77 19.40 67.86
C ALA A 3 24.80 18.32 67.32
N LEU A 4 25.25 17.06 67.46
CA LEU A 4 24.56 15.75 67.33
C LEU A 4 24.73 15.07 65.95
N ALA A 5 25.58 14.05 65.74
CA ALA A 5 25.86 12.78 66.44
C ALA A 5 24.98 11.59 65.98
N SER A 6 25.59 10.40 66.08
CA SER A 6 25.12 9.02 65.85
C SER A 6 25.29 8.50 64.42
N SER A 7 26.29 7.67 64.08
CA SER A 7 26.80 6.39 64.64
C SER A 7 25.97 5.14 64.29
N GLU A 8 26.73 4.09 63.95
CA GLU A 8 26.43 2.63 64.01
C GLU A 8 25.86 1.94 62.76
N GLU A 9 26.78 1.51 61.88
CA GLU A 9 27.19 0.12 61.53
C GLU A 9 26.20 -1.09 61.70
N PRO A 10 26.44 -2.21 60.97
CA PRO A 10 25.44 -3.08 60.34
C PRO A 10 25.10 -4.34 61.14
N ASN A 11 23.98 -5.00 60.80
CA ASN A 11 23.76 -6.38 61.23
C ASN A 11 22.93 -7.26 60.26
N THR A 12 23.59 -8.37 59.95
CA THR A 12 23.26 -9.71 59.45
C THR A 12 21.81 -10.23 59.34
N THR A 13 21.65 -11.09 58.32
CA THR A 13 21.00 -12.42 58.32
C THR A 13 19.54 -12.55 58.76
N SER A 14 18.68 -12.91 57.79
CA SER A 14 17.61 -13.87 58.07
C SER A 14 17.37 -14.78 56.88
N THR A 15 17.81 -16.03 57.06
CA THR A 15 17.41 -17.24 56.34
C THR A 15 15.95 -17.56 56.64
N TYR A 16 15.12 -17.80 55.61
CA TYR A 16 13.96 -18.68 55.74
C TYR A 16 13.64 -19.32 54.39
N GLY A 17 14.06 -20.58 54.23
CA GLY A 17 13.41 -21.49 53.32
C GLY A 17 12.16 -22.05 54.01
N MET A 18 11.06 -22.12 53.29
CA MET A 18 9.98 -23.11 53.46
C MET A 18 9.08 -22.98 52.22
N SER A 19 9.17 -23.93 51.30
CA SER A 19 8.24 -25.06 51.22
C SER A 19 6.88 -24.62 50.67
N GLU A 20 6.62 -25.05 49.43
CA GLU A 20 5.40 -25.80 49.09
C GLU A 20 4.15 -25.34 49.83
N PHE A 21 3.33 -24.46 49.25
CA PHE A 21 1.86 -24.45 49.38
C PHE A 21 1.31 -23.23 48.63
N LYS A 22 1.12 -23.37 47.32
CA LYS A 22 0.08 -22.66 46.54
C LYS A 22 -0.11 -23.26 45.15
N SER A 23 -0.15 -24.60 45.11
CA SER A 23 -1.02 -25.28 44.16
C SER A 23 -2.46 -25.09 44.70
N ILE A 24 -3.43 -24.90 43.80
CA ILE A 24 -4.85 -24.58 44.07
C ILE A 24 -5.16 -23.06 44.17
N ALA A 25 -4.87 -22.27 43.12
CA ALA A 25 -5.63 -21.02 42.84
C ALA A 25 -5.42 -20.42 41.43
N THR A 26 -5.02 -21.16 40.40
CA THR A 26 -4.87 -20.58 39.04
C THR A 26 -5.46 -21.42 37.91
N ASN A 27 -6.38 -22.34 38.22
CA ASN A 27 -7.20 -23.03 37.20
C ASN A 27 -8.59 -22.39 36.98
N LEU A 28 -8.85 -21.21 37.56
CA LEU A 28 -10.11 -20.49 37.37
C LEU A 28 -10.00 -19.23 36.48
N LEU A 29 -8.92 -19.12 35.69
CA LEU A 29 -8.72 -18.04 34.72
C LEU A 29 -8.59 -18.52 33.27
N ARG A 30 -8.65 -19.83 33.03
CA ARG A 30 -8.60 -20.41 31.67
C ARG A 30 -9.99 -20.57 31.02
N SER A 31 -11.08 -20.41 31.77
CA SER A 31 -12.45 -20.61 31.27
C SER A 31 -13.12 -19.35 30.67
N ALA A 32 -12.45 -18.19 30.70
CA ALA A 32 -12.99 -16.93 30.17
C ALA A 32 -12.41 -16.50 28.81
N MET A 33 -11.46 -17.26 28.24
CA MET A 33 -10.96 -17.04 26.87
C MET A 33 -11.46 -18.07 25.85
N GLU A 34 -12.44 -18.91 26.23
CA GLU A 34 -13.09 -19.90 25.36
C GLU A 34 -14.40 -19.32 24.76
N LYS A 35 -14.32 -18.16 24.11
CA LYS A 35 -15.38 -17.68 23.21
C LYS A 35 -14.79 -16.95 22.01
N GLN A 36 -14.09 -17.70 21.15
CA GLN A 36 -14.15 -17.57 19.69
C GLN A 36 -13.18 -18.57 19.03
N SER A 37 -13.65 -19.80 18.84
CA SER A 37 -13.27 -20.57 17.64
C SER A 37 -14.10 -20.06 16.45
N PRO A 38 -13.73 -20.31 15.19
CA PRO A 38 -12.41 -20.21 14.56
C PRO A 38 -12.51 -19.23 13.36
N SER A 39 -11.71 -18.16 13.31
CA SER A 39 -11.50 -17.51 12.01
C SER A 39 -10.35 -18.24 11.31
N THR A 40 -10.67 -19.40 10.73
CA THR A 40 -10.03 -19.75 9.47
C THR A 40 -10.37 -18.62 8.51
N SER A 41 -9.55 -17.57 8.53
CA SER A 41 -9.46 -16.64 7.42
C SER A 41 -9.31 -17.54 6.19
N PRO A 42 -10.19 -17.44 5.17
CA PRO A 42 -9.93 -18.17 3.94
C PRO A 42 -8.52 -17.76 3.57
N MET A 43 -7.61 -18.73 3.40
CA MET A 43 -6.33 -18.47 2.79
C MET A 43 -6.65 -17.71 1.50
N LYS A 44 -6.54 -16.38 1.55
CA LYS A 44 -6.65 -15.53 0.38
C LYS A 44 -5.44 -15.96 -0.40
N GLN A 45 -5.69 -16.82 -1.40
CA GLN A 45 -4.73 -17.16 -2.44
C GLN A 45 -3.92 -15.90 -2.72
N PRO A 46 -2.58 -15.94 -2.70
CA PRO A 46 -1.79 -14.76 -2.96
C PRO A 46 -2.31 -14.18 -4.28
N LEU A 47 -2.95 -13.01 -4.18
CA LEU A 47 -3.58 -12.37 -5.32
C LEU A 47 -2.42 -12.05 -6.25
N SER A 48 -2.20 -12.87 -7.28
CA SER A 48 -1.12 -12.62 -8.22
C SER A 48 -1.49 -11.36 -8.95
N TYR A 49 -0.84 -10.25 -8.60
CA TYR A 49 -1.09 -8.96 -9.26
C TYR A 49 -0.84 -9.05 -10.76
N SER A 50 0.03 -9.96 -11.20
CA SER A 50 0.23 -10.32 -12.60
C SER A 50 -1.02 -10.87 -13.28
N ARG A 51 -1.95 -11.52 -12.55
CA ARG A 51 -3.25 -11.93 -13.11
C ARG A 51 -4.12 -10.72 -13.40
N ILE A 52 -4.20 -9.77 -12.47
CA ILE A 52 -4.93 -8.50 -12.68
C ILE A 52 -4.30 -7.72 -13.85
N GLU A 53 -2.97 -7.66 -13.91
CA GLU A 53 -2.24 -7.09 -15.04
C GLU A 53 -2.63 -7.78 -16.37
N ASN A 54 -2.62 -9.12 -16.43
CA ASN A 54 -2.94 -9.86 -17.64
C ASN A 54 -4.37 -9.63 -18.13
N ASP A 55 -5.30 -9.37 -17.22
CA ASP A 55 -6.70 -9.07 -17.55
C ASP A 55 -6.87 -7.61 -18.03
N LEU A 56 -6.18 -6.66 -17.38
CA LEU A 56 -6.33 -5.22 -17.66
C LEU A 56 -5.43 -4.71 -18.79
N LEU A 57 -4.20 -5.20 -18.90
CA LEU A 57 -3.19 -4.67 -19.81
C LEU A 57 -3.58 -4.80 -21.30
N PRO A 58 -4.17 -5.91 -21.78
CA PRO A 58 -4.64 -6.00 -23.16
C PRO A 58 -5.75 -4.99 -23.48
N LYS A 59 -6.72 -4.83 -22.55
CA LYS A 59 -7.80 -3.84 -22.65
C LYS A 59 -7.23 -2.43 -22.69
N PHE A 60 -6.31 -2.12 -21.78
CA PHE A 60 -5.62 -0.84 -21.72
C PHE A 60 -4.85 -0.52 -23.00
N ARG A 61 -4.05 -1.47 -23.50
CA ARG A 61 -3.31 -1.32 -24.77
C ARG A 61 -4.24 -1.00 -25.95
N LYS A 62 -5.40 -1.67 -26.01
CA LYS A 62 -6.42 -1.37 -27.02
C LYS A 62 -6.98 0.04 -26.87
N GLN A 63 -7.32 0.47 -25.65
CA GLN A 63 -7.85 1.82 -25.39
C GLN A 63 -6.85 2.90 -25.78
N ILE A 64 -5.60 2.81 -25.31
CA ILE A 64 -4.57 3.80 -25.67
C ILE A 64 -4.25 3.75 -27.18
N SER A 65 -4.39 2.60 -27.84
CA SER A 65 -4.23 2.51 -29.30
C SER A 65 -5.31 3.30 -30.07
N GLN A 66 -6.46 3.54 -29.44
CA GLN A 66 -7.59 4.28 -30.00
C GLN A 66 -7.65 5.74 -29.53
N ALA A 67 -6.84 6.13 -28.55
CA ALA A 67 -6.82 7.49 -28.01
C ALA A 67 -6.42 8.53 -29.07
N GLU A 68 -7.32 9.45 -29.42
CA GLU A 68 -7.07 10.45 -30.46
C GLU A 68 -6.30 11.66 -29.92
N SER A 69 -6.38 11.89 -28.61
CA SER A 69 -5.78 13.02 -27.91
C SER A 69 -4.96 12.61 -26.68
N THR A 70 -4.14 13.55 -26.19
CA THR A 70 -3.41 13.38 -24.92
C THR A 70 -4.35 13.32 -23.71
N GLU A 71 -5.49 13.99 -23.79
CA GLU A 71 -6.55 13.99 -22.79
C GLU A 71 -7.20 12.62 -22.68
N ASP A 72 -7.54 11.98 -23.80
CA ASP A 72 -8.10 10.62 -23.81
C ASP A 72 -7.13 9.61 -23.22
N LEU A 73 -5.84 9.75 -23.55
CA LEU A 73 -4.79 8.91 -22.99
C LEU A 73 -4.70 9.04 -21.47
N LYS A 74 -4.71 10.27 -20.93
CA LYS A 74 -4.69 10.53 -19.48
C LYS A 74 -5.92 9.90 -18.82
N ARG A 75 -7.11 10.07 -19.39
CA ARG A 75 -8.36 9.49 -18.88
C ARG A 75 -8.31 7.97 -18.85
N PHE A 76 -7.87 7.32 -19.94
CA PHE A 76 -7.74 5.87 -19.98
C PHE A 76 -6.72 5.36 -18.96
N PHE A 77 -5.61 6.07 -18.77
CA PHE A 77 -4.61 5.71 -17.77
C PHE A 77 -5.19 5.77 -16.35
N SER A 78 -5.78 6.91 -15.97
CA SER A 78 -6.40 7.09 -14.64
C SER A 78 -7.48 6.03 -14.36
N GLN A 79 -8.37 5.78 -15.33
CA GLN A 79 -9.43 4.79 -15.20
C GLN A 79 -8.89 3.36 -15.01
N ASN A 80 -7.86 2.96 -15.77
CA ASN A 80 -7.30 1.61 -15.64
C ASN A 80 -6.48 1.45 -14.36
N LEU A 81 -5.77 2.49 -13.90
CA LEU A 81 -5.06 2.42 -12.63
C LEU A 81 -6.02 2.43 -11.44
N GLN A 82 -7.12 3.15 -11.51
CA GLN A 82 -8.20 3.05 -10.53
C GLN A 82 -8.75 1.63 -10.46
N GLU A 83 -9.02 1.00 -11.61
CA GLU A 83 -9.48 -0.40 -11.67
C GLU A 83 -8.43 -1.37 -11.09
N LEU A 84 -7.16 -1.22 -11.46
CA LEU A 84 -6.03 -2.01 -10.94
C LEU A 84 -5.92 -1.88 -9.42
N LEU A 85 -5.81 -0.66 -8.91
CA LEU A 85 -5.63 -0.39 -7.49
C LEU A 85 -6.88 -0.78 -6.70
N GLY A 86 -8.08 -0.60 -7.26
CA GLY A 86 -9.34 -1.03 -6.65
C GLY A 86 -9.40 -2.53 -6.46
N GLN A 87 -8.90 -3.31 -7.43
CA GLN A 87 -8.78 -4.77 -7.31
C GLN A 87 -7.67 -5.19 -6.33
N VAL A 88 -6.52 -4.50 -6.36
CA VAL A 88 -5.37 -4.77 -5.48
C VAL A 88 -5.72 -4.54 -4.01
N PHE A 89 -6.35 -3.42 -3.70
CA PHE A 89 -6.75 -3.06 -2.33
C PHE A 89 -8.13 -3.61 -1.96
N ALA A 90 -8.86 -4.23 -2.91
CA ALA A 90 -10.19 -4.82 -2.69
C ALA A 90 -11.15 -3.88 -1.92
N GLY A 91 -11.13 -2.57 -2.24
CA GLY A 91 -11.95 -1.55 -1.59
C GLY A 91 -11.46 -1.07 -0.21
N GLN A 92 -10.27 -1.48 0.25
CA GLN A 92 -9.65 -0.95 1.48
C GLN A 92 -9.25 0.52 1.35
N ILE A 93 -9.00 0.96 0.13
CA ILE A 93 -8.69 2.35 -0.21
C ILE A 93 -9.71 2.79 -1.24
N ASP A 94 -10.38 3.91 -0.96
CA ASP A 94 -11.18 4.61 -1.94
C ASP A 94 -10.27 5.34 -2.93
N ILE A 95 -10.35 4.98 -4.20
CA ILE A 95 -9.52 5.53 -5.28
C ILE A 95 -10.44 6.30 -6.22
N GLY A 96 -10.34 7.61 -6.19
CA GLY A 96 -11.06 8.53 -7.05
C GLY A 96 -10.34 8.77 -8.37
N ASP A 97 -11.07 9.37 -9.31
CA ASP A 97 -10.61 9.63 -10.68
C ASP A 97 -9.39 10.57 -10.73
N ASP A 98 -9.26 11.46 -9.74
CA ASP A 98 -8.15 12.42 -9.59
C ASP A 98 -7.00 11.91 -8.73
N ASP A 99 -7.11 10.72 -8.13
CA ASP A 99 -6.06 10.24 -7.25
C ASP A 99 -4.87 9.64 -8.00
N VAL A 100 -5.04 9.32 -9.28
CA VAL A 100 -3.97 8.77 -10.10
C VAL A 100 -3.95 9.46 -11.44
N LYS A 101 -2.80 10.00 -11.83
CA LYS A 101 -2.66 10.80 -13.05
C LYS A 101 -1.43 10.39 -13.84
N LEU A 102 -1.54 10.44 -15.17
CA LEU A 102 -0.39 10.32 -16.05
C LEU A 102 0.29 11.69 -16.16
N THR A 103 1.56 11.74 -15.81
CA THR A 103 2.39 12.94 -15.81
C THR A 103 3.59 12.73 -16.75
N PRO A 104 3.38 12.81 -18.08
CA PRO A 104 4.41 12.45 -19.06
C PRO A 104 5.64 13.37 -19.05
N GLU A 105 5.59 14.48 -18.31
CA GLU A 105 6.69 15.44 -18.13
C GLU A 105 7.58 15.12 -16.92
N HIS A 106 7.18 14.16 -16.08
CA HIS A 106 7.88 13.79 -14.85
C HIS A 106 8.36 12.33 -14.91
N GLU A 107 9.39 12.03 -14.10
CA GLU A 107 9.89 10.67 -13.87
C GLU A 107 9.66 10.33 -12.38
N PRO A 108 8.88 9.29 -12.05
CA PRO A 108 8.15 8.41 -12.96
C PRO A 108 6.98 9.13 -13.67
N PRO A 109 6.54 8.64 -14.85
CA PRO A 109 5.52 9.32 -15.68
C PRO A 109 4.09 9.19 -15.14
N PHE A 110 3.95 9.07 -13.83
CA PHE A 110 2.66 9.00 -13.14
C PHE A 110 2.77 9.61 -11.75
N GLU A 111 1.63 10.08 -11.26
CA GLU A 111 1.47 10.58 -9.90
C GLU A 111 0.35 9.81 -9.20
N ILE A 112 0.59 9.46 -7.93
CA ILE A 112 -0.41 8.90 -7.03
C ILE A 112 -0.59 9.91 -5.90
N ASN A 113 -1.83 10.29 -5.66
CA ASN A 113 -2.20 11.29 -4.66
C ASN A 113 -1.70 10.90 -3.26
N ALA A 114 -1.26 11.90 -2.51
CA ALA A 114 -0.81 11.75 -1.13
C ALA A 114 -1.86 11.08 -0.23
N ARG A 115 -3.16 11.24 -0.51
CA ARG A 115 -4.26 10.56 0.19
C ARG A 115 -4.11 9.05 0.16
N ILE A 116 -3.83 8.49 -1.02
CA ILE A 116 -3.62 7.05 -1.20
C ILE A 116 -2.30 6.62 -0.56
N ARG A 117 -1.22 7.38 -0.79
CA ARG A 117 0.10 7.06 -0.25
C ARG A 117 0.15 7.08 1.28
N SER A 118 -0.65 7.92 1.91
CA SER A 118 -0.77 8.04 3.37
C SER A 118 -1.63 6.95 4.01
N SER A 119 -2.32 6.12 3.21
CA SER A 119 -3.11 5.01 3.74
C SER A 119 -2.21 3.92 4.29
N GLU A 120 -2.53 3.38 5.46
CA GLU A 120 -1.78 2.29 6.10
C GLU A 120 -1.68 1.03 5.22
N ALA A 121 -2.68 0.80 4.36
CA ALA A 121 -2.70 -0.33 3.45
C ALA A 121 -1.72 -0.20 2.27
N PHE A 122 -1.29 1.02 1.92
CA PHE A 122 -0.51 1.27 0.71
C PHE A 122 0.98 0.87 0.82
N PRO A 123 1.77 1.34 1.82
CA PRO A 123 3.19 0.99 1.94
C PRO A 123 3.52 -0.51 1.95
N PRO A 124 2.79 -1.39 2.68
CA PRO A 124 3.13 -2.81 2.68
C PRO A 124 2.94 -3.42 1.28
N VAL A 125 1.86 -3.09 0.58
CA VAL A 125 1.64 -3.58 -0.79
C VAL A 125 2.70 -3.01 -1.73
N TRP A 126 2.97 -1.71 -1.67
CA TRP A 126 3.95 -1.07 -2.56
C TRP A 126 5.36 -1.66 -2.43
N ASN A 127 5.83 -1.91 -1.21
CA ASN A 127 7.22 -2.32 -0.95
C ASN A 127 7.46 -3.84 -1.04
N THR A 128 6.41 -4.65 -0.83
CA THR A 128 6.55 -6.13 -0.80
C THR A 128 6.05 -6.81 -2.05
N SER A 129 5.38 -6.08 -2.96
CA SER A 129 4.78 -6.66 -4.16
C SER A 129 5.36 -6.14 -5.46
N ASP A 130 4.99 -6.81 -6.56
CA ASP A 130 5.26 -6.39 -7.93
C ASP A 130 4.37 -5.23 -8.42
N LEU A 131 3.55 -4.62 -7.55
CA LEU A 131 2.69 -3.51 -7.93
C LEU A 131 3.45 -2.34 -8.61
N PRO A 132 4.62 -1.89 -8.11
CA PRO A 132 5.37 -0.83 -8.80
C PRO A 132 5.81 -1.24 -10.21
N ASN A 133 6.22 -2.49 -10.39
CA ASN A 133 6.62 -3.03 -11.69
C ASN A 133 5.43 -3.09 -12.66
N ILE A 134 4.26 -3.49 -12.18
CA ILE A 134 3.04 -3.52 -12.98
C ILE A 134 2.66 -2.10 -13.41
N ILE A 135 2.64 -1.14 -12.48
CA ILE A 135 2.32 0.25 -12.79
C ILE A 135 3.33 0.84 -13.79
N SER A 136 4.62 0.49 -13.67
CA SER A 136 5.65 0.88 -14.65
C SER A 136 5.30 0.41 -16.06
N ARG A 137 4.81 -0.82 -16.23
CA ARG A 137 4.44 -1.33 -17.57
C ARG A 137 3.23 -0.61 -18.17
N PHE A 138 2.27 -0.23 -17.34
CA PHE A 138 1.15 0.61 -17.78
C PHE A 138 1.64 2.01 -18.18
N SER A 139 2.54 2.60 -17.41
CA SER A 139 3.05 3.93 -17.67
C SER A 139 3.94 3.97 -18.91
N GLU A 140 4.80 2.98 -19.12
CA GLU A 140 5.60 2.81 -20.35
C GLU A 140 4.72 2.72 -21.60
N ALA A 141 3.68 1.88 -21.56
CA ALA A 141 2.75 1.74 -22.68
C ALA A 141 2.04 3.08 -22.98
N ALA A 142 1.62 3.82 -21.94
CA ALA A 142 1.04 5.14 -22.08
C ALA A 142 2.04 6.13 -22.70
N MET A 143 3.28 6.15 -22.22
CA MET A 143 4.33 7.04 -22.70
C MET A 143 4.65 6.84 -24.18
N HIS A 144 4.68 5.59 -24.65
CA HIS A 144 4.88 5.30 -26.07
C HIS A 144 3.77 5.96 -26.91
N ARG A 145 2.51 5.83 -26.51
CA ARG A 145 1.38 6.49 -27.19
C ARG A 145 1.47 8.01 -27.09
N HIS A 146 1.80 8.55 -25.92
CA HIS A 146 1.96 9.99 -25.70
C HIS A 146 2.96 10.59 -26.69
N LEU A 147 4.13 9.94 -26.87
CA LEU A 147 5.16 10.38 -27.81
C LEU A 147 4.66 10.41 -29.27
N HIS A 148 3.82 9.46 -29.67
CA HIS A 148 3.20 9.47 -31.00
C HIS A 148 2.22 10.62 -31.18
N LEU A 149 1.36 10.87 -30.19
CA LEU A 149 0.38 11.95 -30.22
C LEU A 149 1.05 13.33 -30.21
N ALA A 150 2.07 13.52 -29.36
CA ALA A 150 2.83 14.77 -29.29
C ALA A 150 3.58 15.09 -30.60
N LYS A 151 4.11 14.07 -31.30
CA LYS A 151 4.73 14.25 -32.63
C LYS A 151 3.71 14.69 -33.69
N ASN A 152 2.47 14.21 -33.60
CA ASN A 152 1.42 14.58 -34.54
C ASN A 152 0.91 16.00 -34.29
N LEU A 153 0.78 16.42 -33.03
CA LEU A 153 0.40 17.80 -32.67
C LEU A 153 1.37 18.83 -33.27
N LYS A 154 2.69 18.58 -33.17
CA LYS A 154 3.73 19.43 -33.77
C LYS A 154 3.59 19.58 -35.29
N LYS A 155 3.10 18.54 -35.98
CA LYS A 155 2.85 18.61 -37.43
C LYS A 155 1.58 19.39 -37.77
N THR A 156 0.57 19.32 -36.92
CA THR A 156 -0.68 20.08 -37.08
C THR A 156 -0.45 21.58 -36.86
N GLU A 157 0.27 21.97 -35.81
CA GLU A 157 0.63 23.38 -35.57
C GLU A 157 1.48 23.98 -36.70
N ALA A 158 2.41 23.20 -37.24
CA ALA A 158 3.23 23.62 -38.38
C ALA A 158 2.41 23.89 -39.66
N LYS A 159 1.23 23.27 -39.80
CA LYS A 159 0.37 23.41 -40.99
C LYS A 159 -0.61 24.58 -40.91
N ILE A 160 -0.89 25.09 -39.70
CA ILE A 160 -1.78 26.24 -39.49
C ILE A 160 -1.02 27.58 -39.63
N ARG A 161 0.32 27.54 -39.61
CA ARG A 161 1.17 28.75 -39.61
C ARG A 161 1.87 29.05 -40.95
N MET A 162 1.50 28.36 -42.04
CA MET A 162 1.97 28.64 -43.40
C MET A 162 0.86 29.24 -44.26
#